data_AF-A0A661L473-F1
#
_entry.id   AF-A0A661L473-F1
#
_cell.length_a   1.000
_cell.length_b   1.000
_cell.length_c   1.000
_cell.angle_alpha   90.00
_cell.angle_beta   90.00
_cell.angle_gamma   90.00
#
_symmetry.space_group_name_H-M   'P 1'
#
loop_
_entity.id
_entity.type
_entity.pdbx_description
1 polymer ?
#
loop_
_entity_poly.entity_id
_entity_poly.type
_entity_poly.pdbx_seq_one_letter_code
_entity_poly.pdbx_strand_id
1 'polypeptide(L)'
;MRRHTKGILVKVLVGLIAVVFVFWGVYAIREKPGSKIAYVNGDLITGLEYDAKYREILDALQKQYKEYWNDSLIKAFQIKQRALNSLIEKRLISQESNRIGLGVTDDEVANAI
;
A
#
# COMPACT_ATOMS: atom_id res chain seq x y z
N MET A 1 23.89 -53.96 13.00
CA MET A 1 22.49 -53.62 13.36
C MET A 1 22.55 -52.48 14.40
N ARG A 2 21.96 -51.28 14.31
CA ARG A 2 20.93 -50.66 13.47
C ARG A 2 21.19 -49.11 13.37
N ARG A 3 21.34 -48.60 12.15
CA ARG A 3 20.65 -47.42 11.56
C ARG A 3 20.60 -46.10 12.38
N HIS A 4 21.72 -45.39 12.52
CA HIS A 4 21.71 -43.92 12.77
C HIS A 4 21.79 -43.08 11.47
N THR A 5 22.05 -43.71 10.33
CA THR A 5 22.17 -43.05 9.01
C THR A 5 20.88 -42.36 8.56
N LYS A 6 19.71 -42.73 9.12
CA LYS A 6 18.44 -42.05 8.81
C LYS A 6 18.38 -40.63 9.38
N GLY A 7 19.03 -40.34 10.50
CA GLY A 7 18.93 -39.02 11.14
C GLY A 7 19.71 -37.92 10.42
N ILE A 8 20.92 -38.24 9.94
CA ILE A 8 21.77 -37.28 9.23
C ILE A 8 21.24 -37.04 7.81
N LEU A 9 20.84 -38.09 7.09
CA LEU A 9 20.27 -37.96 5.74
C LEU A 9 18.98 -37.12 5.75
N VAL A 10 18.14 -37.30 6.76
CA VAL A 10 16.91 -36.51 6.93
C VAL A 10 17.23 -35.05 7.27
N LYS A 11 18.23 -34.77 8.12
CA LYS A 11 18.63 -33.38 8.41
C LYS A 11 19.15 -32.65 7.18
N VAL A 12 19.93 -33.32 6.33
CA VAL A 12 20.42 -32.73 5.07
C VAL A 12 19.27 -32.43 4.13
N LEU A 13 18.32 -33.36 3.99
CA LEU A 13 17.14 -33.18 3.13
C LEU A 13 16.23 -32.04 3.63
N VAL A 14 15.95 -31.99 4.93
CA VAL A 14 15.16 -30.91 5.55
C VAL A 14 15.87 -29.57 5.44
N GLY A 15 17.20 -29.53 5.61
CA GLY A 15 18.00 -28.33 5.41
C GLY A 15 17.92 -27.80 3.98
N LEU A 16 18.01 -28.69 2.99
CA LEU A 16 17.89 -28.33 1.58
C LEU A 16 16.52 -27.70 1.26
N ILE A 17 15.44 -28.31 1.76
CA ILE A 17 14.07 -27.78 1.60
C ILE A 17 13.95 -26.42 2.29
N ALA A 18 14.47 -26.27 3.51
CA ALA A 18 14.44 -25.00 4.24
C ALA A 18 15.16 -23.87 3.50
N VAL A 19 16.30 -24.15 2.85
CA VAL A 19 17.02 -23.16 2.03
C VAL A 19 16.15 -22.66 0.87
N VAL A 20 15.45 -23.55 0.17
CA VAL A 20 14.52 -23.15 -0.92
C VAL A 20 13.39 -22.25 -0.39
N PHE A 21 12.83 -22.56 0.78
CA PHE A 21 11.80 -21.72 1.41
C PHE A 21 12.31 -20.34 1.82
N VAL A 22 13.56 -20.23 2.29
CA VAL A 22 14.16 -18.93 2.62
C VAL A 22 14.36 -18.09 1.35
N PHE A 23 14.87 -18.67 0.27
CA PHE A 23 15.05 -17.97 -1.00
C PHE A 23 13.71 -17.59 -1.65
N TRP A 24 12.66 -18.37 -1.51
CA TRP A 24 11.35 -18.03 -2.07
C TRP A 24 10.58 -17.03 -1.19
N GLY A 25 10.58 -17.24 0.13
CA GLY A 25 9.85 -16.43 1.10
C GLY A 25 10.42 -15.02 1.31
N VAL A 26 11.75 -14.85 1.28
CA VAL A 26 12.37 -13.52 1.44
C VAL A 26 12.22 -12.67 0.16
N TYR A 27 12.16 -13.29 -1.02
CA TYR A 27 11.92 -12.57 -2.27
C TYR A 27 10.46 -12.21 -2.51
N ALA A 28 9.50 -13.01 -2.01
CA ALA A 28 8.08 -12.72 -2.14
C ALA A 28 7.61 -11.45 -1.40
N ILE A 29 8.40 -10.96 -0.43
CA ILE A 29 8.09 -9.75 0.35
C ILE A 29 8.57 -8.47 -0.35
N ARG A 30 9.43 -8.58 -1.39
CA ARG A 30 9.89 -7.42 -2.16
C ARG A 30 8.84 -7.03 -3.21
N GLU A 31 7.78 -6.42 -2.71
CA GLU A 31 7.00 -5.34 -3.31
C GLU A 31 7.03 -5.30 -4.85
N LYS A 32 5.95 -5.78 -5.47
CA LYS A 32 5.59 -5.38 -6.83
C LYS A 32 5.66 -3.84 -6.89
N PRO A 33 6.46 -3.22 -7.76
CA PRO A 33 6.39 -1.78 -7.98
C PRO A 33 4.94 -1.50 -8.42
N GLY A 34 4.17 -0.85 -7.55
CA GLY A 34 2.77 -0.59 -7.77
C GLY A 34 2.57 0.06 -9.14
N SER A 35 1.58 -0.43 -9.88
CA SER A 35 1.18 0.13 -11.19
C SER A 35 1.25 1.64 -11.16
N LYS A 36 2.05 2.27 -12.02
CA LYS A 36 2.23 3.73 -12.03
C LYS A 36 0.93 4.37 -12.56
N ILE A 37 0.29 5.22 -11.78
CA ILE A 37 -0.99 5.85 -12.19
C ILE A 37 -0.76 7.25 -12.76
N ALA A 38 0.00 8.10 -12.07
CA ALA A 38 0.24 9.48 -12.47
C ALA A 38 1.52 10.05 -11.86
N TYR A 39 2.05 11.12 -12.45
CA TYR A 39 3.16 11.90 -11.91
C TYR A 39 2.70 13.34 -11.66
N VAL A 40 3.06 13.92 -10.51
CA VAL A 40 2.74 15.30 -10.12
C VAL A 40 4.04 16.02 -9.79
N ASN A 41 4.48 16.93 -10.67
CA ASN A 41 5.76 17.67 -10.51
C ASN A 41 6.99 16.77 -10.25
N GLY A 42 6.99 15.54 -10.75
CA GLY A 42 8.06 14.56 -10.54
C GLY A 42 7.77 13.53 -9.44
N ASP A 43 6.78 13.75 -8.57
CA ASP A 43 6.35 12.77 -7.57
C ASP A 43 5.40 11.74 -8.17
N LEU A 44 5.73 10.46 -8.00
CA LEU A 44 4.91 9.34 -8.47
C LEU A 44 3.72 9.12 -7.52
N ILE A 45 2.51 9.12 -8.08
CA ILE A 45 1.34 8.53 -7.45
C ILE A 45 1.25 7.07 -7.86
N THR A 46 1.43 6.18 -6.89
CA THR A 46 1.37 4.73 -7.11
C THR A 46 -0.07 4.24 -7.20
N GLY A 47 -0.28 3.12 -7.89
CA GLY A 47 -1.57 2.45 -7.97
C GLY A 47 -2.08 1.97 -6.62
N LEU A 48 -1.15 1.64 -5.72
CA LEU A 48 -1.51 1.26 -4.36
C LEU A 48 -2.13 2.45 -3.59
N GLU A 49 -1.53 3.64 -3.69
CA GLU A 49 -2.08 4.86 -3.06
C GLU A 49 -3.43 5.24 -3.67
N TYR A 50 -3.54 5.17 -4.99
CA TYR A 50 -4.79 5.43 -5.69
C TYR A 50 -5.90 4.48 -5.26
N ASP A 51 -5.62 3.18 -5.23
CA ASP A 51 -6.61 2.17 -4.85
C ASP A 51 -6.99 2.28 -3.37
N ALA A 52 -6.03 2.61 -2.49
CA ALA A 52 -6.30 2.87 -1.08
C ALA A 52 -7.25 4.07 -0.91
N LYS A 53 -6.97 5.19 -1.59
CA LYS A 53 -7.82 6.39 -1.50
C LYS A 53 -9.18 6.18 -2.14
N TYR A 54 -9.23 5.45 -3.25
CA TYR A 54 -10.48 5.06 -3.90
C TYR A 54 -11.37 4.25 -2.96
N ARG A 55 -10.81 3.23 -2.29
CA ARG A 55 -11.54 2.42 -1.30
C ARG A 55 -12.00 3.23 -0.11
N GLU A 56 -11.18 4.13 0.41
CA GLU A 56 -11.55 5.02 1.52
C GLU A 56 -12.81 5.86 1.18
N ILE A 57 -12.83 6.48 -0.01
CA ILE A 57 -13.98 7.29 -0.46
C ILE A 57 -15.21 6.39 -0.69
N LEU A 58 -15.00 5.21 -1.29
CA LEU A 58 -16.05 4.23 -1.51
C LEU A 58 -16.72 3.82 -0.20
N ASP A 59 -15.93 3.45 0.81
CA ASP A 59 -16.41 3.01 2.12
C ASP A 59 -17.14 4.14 2.86
N ALA A 60 -16.64 5.38 2.75
CA ALA A 60 -17.30 6.55 3.34
C ALA A 60 -18.68 6.79 2.72
N LEU A 61 -18.78 6.75 1.39
CA LEU A 61 -20.05 6.91 0.68
C LEU A 61 -20.98 5.72 0.94
N GLN A 62 -20.47 4.49 0.95
CA GLN A 62 -21.28 3.32 1.24
C GLN A 62 -21.86 3.38 2.66
N LYS A 63 -21.08 3.84 3.66
CA LYS A 63 -21.57 4.07 5.03
C LYS A 63 -22.63 5.17 5.11
N GLN A 64 -22.52 6.19 4.29
CA GLN A 64 -23.45 7.32 4.26
C GLN A 64 -24.77 6.97 3.57
N TYR A 65 -24.70 6.29 2.43
CA TYR A 65 -25.86 6.04 1.57
C TYR A 65 -26.49 4.65 1.76
N LYS A 66 -25.81 3.72 2.44
CA LYS A 66 -26.26 2.35 2.80
C LYS A 66 -27.20 1.70 1.78
N GLU A 67 -28.51 1.84 1.98
CA GLU A 67 -29.58 1.22 1.19
C GLU A 67 -29.77 1.83 -0.22
N TYR A 68 -29.29 3.05 -0.45
CA TYR A 68 -29.37 3.73 -1.75
C TYR A 68 -28.11 3.54 -2.61
N TRP A 69 -27.13 2.77 -2.11
CA TRP A 69 -25.87 2.57 -2.82
C TRP A 69 -26.08 1.74 -4.10
N ASN A 70 -25.64 2.27 -5.24
CA ASN A 70 -25.69 1.57 -6.53
C ASN A 70 -24.47 1.94 -7.41
N ASP A 71 -24.19 1.10 -8.41
CA ASP A 71 -23.06 1.32 -9.33
C ASP A 71 -23.23 2.57 -10.22
N SER A 72 -24.47 3.05 -10.41
CA SER A 72 -24.72 4.27 -11.17
C SER A 72 -24.29 5.54 -10.41
N LEU A 73 -24.40 5.54 -9.07
CA LEU A 73 -23.88 6.61 -8.22
C LEU A 73 -22.35 6.66 -8.25
N ILE A 74 -21.66 5.51 -8.28
CA ILE A 74 -20.19 5.45 -8.40
C ILE A 74 -19.71 6.21 -9.64
N LYS A 75 -20.38 5.99 -10.78
CA LYS A 75 -20.08 6.68 -12.04
C LYS A 75 -20.48 8.16 -12.00
N ALA A 76 -21.65 8.47 -11.45
CA ALA A 76 -22.15 9.84 -11.33
C ALA A 76 -21.25 10.73 -10.46
N PHE A 77 -20.72 10.19 -9.36
CA PHE A 77 -19.83 10.93 -8.45
C PHE A 77 -18.39 11.09 -8.97
N GLN A 78 -18.05 10.43 -10.08
CA GLN A 78 -16.70 10.38 -10.63
C GLN A 78 -15.66 10.06 -9.54
N ILE A 79 -15.94 9.05 -8.72
CA ILE A 79 -15.12 8.72 -7.53
C ILE A 79 -13.65 8.52 -7.91
N LYS A 80 -13.39 7.94 -9.08
CA LYS A 80 -12.04 7.80 -9.66
C LYS A 80 -11.32 9.15 -9.82
N GLN A 81 -12.01 10.14 -10.40
CA GLN A 81 -11.45 11.47 -10.60
C GLN A 81 -11.24 12.19 -9.26
N ARG A 82 -12.17 12.04 -8.31
CA ARG A 82 -12.02 12.62 -6.96
C ARG A 82 -10.84 12.02 -6.21
N ALA A 83 -10.65 10.71 -6.27
CA ALA A 83 -9.51 10.03 -5.65
C ALA A 83 -8.18 10.56 -6.21
N LEU A 84 -8.08 10.67 -7.54
CA LEU A 84 -6.89 11.21 -8.19
C LEU A 84 -6.65 12.67 -7.82
N ASN A 85 -7.68 13.53 -7.91
CA ASN A 85 -7.57 14.94 -7.58
C ASN A 85 -7.17 15.16 -6.12
N SER A 86 -7.73 14.38 -5.19
CA SER A 86 -7.39 14.45 -3.77
C SER A 86 -5.91 14.09 -3.52
N LEU A 87 -5.38 13.10 -4.24
CA LEU A 87 -3.96 12.76 -4.15
C LEU A 87 -3.08 13.84 -4.75
N ILE A 88 -3.46 14.43 -5.90
CA ILE A 88 -2.75 15.55 -6.51
C ILE A 88 -2.70 16.74 -5.55
N GLU A 89 -3.84 17.15 -4.99
CA GLU A 89 -3.93 18.29 -4.07
C GLU A 89 -3.09 18.07 -2.80
N LYS A 90 -3.17 16.87 -2.20
CA LYS A 90 -2.33 16.52 -1.04
C LYS A 90 -0.84 16.63 -1.36
N ARG A 91 -0.41 16.20 -2.54
CA ARG A 91 0.99 16.29 -2.99
C ARG A 91 1.40 17.75 -3.22
N LEU A 92 0.55 18.55 -3.85
CA LEU A 92 0.81 19.98 -4.07
C LEU A 92 0.93 20.75 -2.75
N ILE A 93 0.02 20.52 -1.80
CA ILE A 93 0.07 21.14 -0.48
C ILE A 93 1.36 20.72 0.25
N SER A 94 1.73 19.44 0.20
CA SER A 94 2.97 18.96 0.83
C SER A 94 4.23 19.55 0.19
N GLN A 95 4.28 19.63 -1.14
CA GLN A 95 5.37 20.27 -1.88
C GLN A 95 5.48 21.75 -1.51
N GLU A 96 4.34 22.45 -1.46
CA GLU A 96 4.29 23.86 -1.10
C GLU A 96 4.73 24.09 0.34
N SER A 97 4.22 23.30 1.30
CA SER A 97 4.61 23.32 2.72
C SER A 97 6.12 23.20 2.90
N ASN A 98 6.74 22.25 2.19
CA ASN A 98 8.19 22.08 2.19
C ASN A 98 8.92 23.28 1.57
N ARG A 99 8.38 23.85 0.47
CA ARG A 99 8.95 25.01 -0.21
C ARG A 99 8.96 26.25 0.68
N ILE A 100 7.91 26.46 1.48
CA ILE A 100 7.78 27.60 2.39
C ILE A 100 8.35 27.33 3.79
N GLY A 101 8.92 26.14 4.03
CA GLY A 101 9.58 25.79 5.29
C GLY A 101 8.64 25.46 6.44
N LEU A 102 7.36 25.17 6.16
CA LEU A 102 6.43 24.62 7.14
C LEU A 102 6.70 23.13 7.32
N GLY A 103 7.76 22.81 8.06
CA GLY A 103 8.02 21.47 8.58
C GLY A 103 7.36 21.32 9.94
N VAL A 104 6.53 20.30 10.11
CA VAL A 104 5.96 19.95 11.42
C VAL A 104 6.94 19.02 12.13
N THR A 105 7.27 19.31 13.39
CA THR A 105 8.14 18.46 14.21
C THR A 105 7.36 17.31 14.84
N ASP A 106 8.05 16.21 15.15
CA ASP A 106 7.41 15.04 15.79
C ASP A 106 6.75 15.41 17.14
N ASP A 107 7.32 16.38 17.86
CA ASP A 107 6.77 16.91 19.11
C ASP A 107 5.44 17.67 18.91
N GLU A 108 5.26 18.38 17.79
CA GLU A 108 4.00 19.05 17.46
C GLU A 108 2.91 18.06 17.06
N VAL A 109 3.28 16.99 16.35
CA VAL A 109 2.35 15.91 16.00
C VAL A 109 1.89 15.16 17.26
N ALA A 110 2.82 14.87 18.18
CA ALA A 110 2.52 14.18 19.43
C ALA A 110 1.56 14.97 20.34
N ASN A 111 1.58 16.31 20.28
CA ASN A 111 0.66 17.16 21.05
C ASN A 111 -0.74 17.31 20.41
N ALA A 112 -0.92 16.93 19.14
CA ALA A 112 -2.16 17.10 18.40
C ALA A 112 -3.10 15.87 18.44
N ILE A 113 -2.63 14.74 18.96
CA ILE A 113 -3.34 13.45 19.05
C ILE A 113 -3.69 13.18 20.51
#